data_AF-A0A9C9MJ28-F1
#
_entry.id   AF-A0A9C9MJ28-F1
#
_cell.length_a   1.000
_cell.length_b   1.000
_cell.length_c   1.000
_cell.angle_alpha   90.00
_cell.angle_beta   90.00
_cell.angle_gamma   90.00
#
_symmetry.space_group_name_H-M   'P 1'
#
loop_
_entity.id
_entity.type
_entity.pdbx_description
1 polymer ?
#
loop_
_entity_poly.entity_id
_entity_poly.type
_entity_poly.pdbx_seq_one_letter_code
_entity_poly.pdbx_strand_id
1 'polypeptide(L)' 'REVRLNPNLKGSVTVQFTIRADGKVDRARISDSTLRNKNAETCILRRVQSWRFKKIDAKEGEVTFSQKYIFST' A
#
# COMPACT_ATOMS: atom_id res chain seq x y z
N ARG A 1 -14.94 16.54 -4.27
CA ARG A 1 -15.20 15.10 -4.59
C ARG A 1 -14.91 14.31 -3.33
N GLU A 2 -15.95 14.10 -2.53
CA GLU A 2 -15.84 13.65 -1.14
C GLU A 2 -15.48 12.15 -1.10
N VAL A 3 -14.45 11.83 -0.34
CA VAL A 3 -14.05 10.45 -0.06
C VAL A 3 -15.13 9.86 0.82
N ARG A 4 -16.09 9.17 0.22
CA ARG A 4 -16.92 8.21 0.94
C ARG A 4 -15.97 7.10 1.42
N LEU A 5 -15.33 7.32 2.56
CA LEU A 5 -14.82 6.25 3.40
C LEU A 5 -16.03 5.37 3.65
N ASN A 6 -16.11 4.22 2.98
CA ASN A 6 -17.15 3.24 3.26
C ASN A 6 -17.07 2.94 4.76
N PRO A 7 -18.04 3.37 5.58
CA PRO A 7 -17.93 3.31 7.04
C PRO A 7 -17.96 1.87 7.58
N ASN A 8 -18.16 0.89 6.70
CA ASN A 8 -18.22 -0.54 6.99
C ASN A 8 -16.92 -1.29 6.66
N LEU A 9 -15.86 -0.63 6.18
CA LEU A 9 -14.56 -1.31 6.00
C LEU A 9 -13.91 -1.49 7.37
N LYS A 10 -14.27 -2.58 8.04
CA LYS A 10 -13.61 -3.06 9.25
C LYS A 10 -12.69 -4.21 8.89
N GLY A 11 -11.46 -4.19 9.37
CA GLY A 11 -10.50 -5.26 9.13
C GLY A 11 -9.08 -4.76 8.96
N SER A 12 -8.24 -5.55 8.30
CA SER A 12 -6.85 -5.22 8.04
C SER A 12 -6.42 -5.67 6.66
N VAL A 13 -5.48 -4.93 6.09
CA VAL A 13 -4.81 -5.27 4.82
C VAL A 13 -3.32 -5.18 5.05
N THR A 14 -2.59 -6.24 4.73
CA THR A 14 -1.14 -6.25 4.68
C THR A 14 -0.70 -6.04 3.24
N VAL A 15 -0.01 -4.92 3.00
CA VAL A 15 0.53 -4.59 1.69
C VAL A 15 2.04 -4.74 1.74
N GLN A 16 2.58 -5.50 0.79
CA GLN A 16 4.00 -5.57 0.54
C GLN A 16 4.34 -4.75 -0.70
N PHE A 17 5.32 -3.86 -0.61
CA PHE A 17 5.77 -3.05 -1.73
C PHE A 17 7.27 -2.81 -1.71
N THR A 18 7.85 -2.64 -2.89
CA THR A 18 9.28 -2.44 -3.10
C THR A 18 9.53 -1.03 -3.60
N ILE A 19 10.45 -0.31 -2.95
CA ILE A 19 10.86 1.05 -3.29
C ILE A 19 12.25 0.97 -3.93
N ARG A 20 12.43 1.62 -5.08
CA ARG A 20 13.74 1.72 -5.74
C ARG A 20 14.54 2.89 -5.19
N ALA A 21 15.85 2.89 -5.46
CA ALA A 21 16.77 3.98 -5.12
C ALA A 21 16.24 5.39 -5.52
N ASP A 22 15.49 5.50 -6.62
CA ASP A 22 14.89 6.76 -7.08
C ASP A 22 13.65 7.23 -6.29
N GLY A 23 13.25 6.49 -5.27
CA GLY A 23 12.10 6.77 -4.40
C GLY A 23 10.75 6.38 -4.99
N LYS A 24 10.71 5.71 -6.15
CA LYS A 24 9.46 5.19 -6.73
C LYS A 24 9.15 3.80 -6.20
N VAL A 25 7.86 3.53 -6.01
CA VAL A 25 7.37 2.17 -5.76
C VAL A 25 7.39 1.40 -7.08
N ASP A 26 8.14 0.31 -7.12
CA ASP A 26 8.27 -0.57 -8.29
C ASP A 26 7.15 -1.62 -8.32
N ARG A 27 6.98 -2.32 -7.20
CA ARG A 27 6.00 -3.40 -7.04
C ARG A 27 5.18 -3.16 -5.79
N ALA A 28 3.89 -3.47 -5.85
CA ALA A 28 2.99 -3.46 -4.71
C ALA A 28 2.00 -4.62 -4.84
N ARG A 29 1.83 -5.39 -3.76
CA ARG A 29 0.89 -6.52 -3.68
C ARG A 29 0.26 -6.59 -2.30
N ILE A 30 -0.95 -7.14 -2.22
CA ILE A 30 -1.56 -7.49 -0.95
C ILE A 30 -1.10 -8.90 -0.61
N SER A 31 -0.45 -9.04 0.54
CA SER A 31 -0.01 -10.35 1.04
C SER A 31 -1.08 -11.02 1.90
N ASP A 32 -1.91 -10.23 2.58
CA ASP A 32 -3.01 -10.71 3.41
C ASP A 32 -4.10 -9.64 3.53
N SER A 33 -5.37 -10.04 3.61
CA SER A 33 -6.50 -9.11 3.72
C SER A 33 -7.70 -9.76 4.39
N THR A 34 -8.27 -9.07 5.37
CA THR A 34 -9.56 -9.42 5.99
C THR A 34 -10.72 -8.58 5.47
N LEU A 35 -10.47 -7.60 4.59
CA LEU A 35 -11.51 -6.74 4.01
C LEU A 35 -12.44 -7.48 3.05
N ARG A 36 -11.95 -8.57 2.42
CA ARG A 36 -12.67 -9.38 1.41
C ARG A 36 -13.39 -8.55 0.33
N ASN A 37 -12.81 -7.39 -0.03
CA ASN A 37 -13.38 -6.46 -0.98
C ASN A 37 -12.35 -6.12 -2.06
N LYS A 38 -12.43 -6.80 -3.20
CA LYS A 38 -11.50 -6.65 -4.34
C LYS A 38 -11.41 -5.21 -4.87
N ASN A 39 -12.51 -4.46 -4.83
CA ASN A 39 -12.52 -3.07 -5.29
C ASN A 39 -11.71 -2.18 -4.34
N ALA A 40 -11.87 -2.37 -3.03
CA ALA A 40 -11.10 -1.64 -2.02
C ALA A 40 -9.61 -2.02 -2.08
N GLU A 41 -9.32 -3.31 -2.19
CA GLU A 41 -7.96 -3.84 -2.33
C GLU A 41 -7.23 -3.27 -3.56
N THR A 42 -7.92 -3.23 -4.71
CA THR A 42 -7.38 -2.62 -5.93
C THR A 42 -7.14 -1.12 -5.77
N CYS A 43 -8.06 -0.40 -5.11
CA CYS A 43 -7.89 1.02 -4.81
C CYS A 43 -6.65 1.27 -3.93
N ILE A 44 -6.45 0.45 -2.89
CA ILE A 44 -5.28 0.51 -2.01
C ILE A 44 -4.00 0.28 -2.81
N LEU A 45 -3.94 -0.77 -3.63
CA LEU A 45 -2.76 -1.07 -4.46
C LEU A 45 -2.40 0.09 -5.40
N ARG A 46 -3.38 0.65 -6.11
CA ARG A 46 -3.17 1.81 -6.99
C ARG A 46 -2.66 3.02 -6.21
N ARG A 47 -3.15 3.23 -4.99
CA ARG A 47 -2.71 4.31 -4.13
C ARG A 47 -1.26 4.12 -3.68
N VAL A 48 -0.88 2.91 -3.26
CA VAL A 48 0.49 2.59 -2.84
C VAL A 48 1.47 2.73 -4.01
N GLN A 49 1.10 2.26 -5.21
CA GLN A 49 1.91 2.45 -6.43
C GLN A 49 2.13 3.93 -6.78
N SER A 50 1.21 4.81 -6.39
CA SER A 50 1.34 6.26 -6.64
C SER A 50 2.25 6.98 -5.65
N TRP A 51 2.68 6.32 -4.57
CA TRP A 51 3.53 6.95 -3.57
C TRP A 51 4.91 7.30 -4.10
N ARG A 52 5.44 8.41 -3.55
CA ARG A 52 6.78 8.92 -3.86
C ARG A 52 7.51 9.13 -2.56
N PHE A 53 8.60 8.40 -2.41
CA PHE A 53 9.50 8.48 -1.28
C PHE A 53 10.68 9.38 -1.64
N LYS A 54 11.38 9.86 -0.62
CA LYS A 54 12.68 10.49 -0.85
C LYS A 54 13.62 9.45 -1.45
N LYS A 55 14.59 9.91 -2.24
CA LYS A 55 15.65 9.03 -2.75
C LYS A 55 16.29 8.33 -1.55
N ILE A 56 16.37 7.01 -1.66
CA ILE A 56 17.11 6.16 -0.74
C ILE A 56 18.56 6.10 -1.23
N ASP A 57 19.51 5.94 -0.32
CA ASP A 57 20.92 5.82 -0.70
C ASP A 57 21.06 4.66 -1.70
N ALA A 58 21.75 4.90 -2.81
CA ALA A 58 21.94 3.91 -3.87
C ALA A 58 22.66 2.65 -3.37
N LYS A 59 23.40 2.74 -2.25
CA LYS A 59 24.04 1.61 -1.58
C LYS A 59 23.04 0.62 -0.98
N GLU A 60 21.85 1.07 -0.61
CA GLU A 60 20.79 0.24 -0.03
C GLU A 60 20.00 -0.54 -1.09
N GLY A 61 20.14 -0.18 -2.38
CA GLY A 61 19.48 -0.87 -3.49
C GLY A 61 17.95 -0.72 -3.47
N GLU A 62 17.24 -1.81 -3.77
CA GLU A 62 15.77 -1.87 -3.68
C GLU A 62 15.35 -2.36 -2.30
N VAL A 63 14.48 -1.60 -1.63
CA VAL A 63 14.01 -1.94 -0.27
C VAL A 63 12.57 -2.42 -0.33
N THR A 64 12.30 -3.59 0.26
CA THR A 64 10.95 -4.15 0.33
C THR A 64 10.35 -3.99 1.72
N PHE A 65 9.18 -3.37 1.79
CA PHE A 65 8.42 -3.15 3.02
C PHE A 65 7.16 -4.02 3.04
N SER A 66 6.83 -4.55 4.21
CA SER A 66 5.56 -5.23 4.47
C SER A 66 4.84 -4.49 5.58
N GLN A 67 3.76 -3.79 5.25
CA GLN A 67 3.05 -2.95 6.19
C GLN A 67 1.59 -3.36 6.33
N LYS A 68 1.14 -3.49 7.58
CA LYS A 68 -0.23 -3.81 7.94
C LYS A 68 -1.01 -2.53 8.24
N TYR A 69 -2.09 -2.31 7.49
CA TYR A 69 -3.03 -1.22 7.71
C TYR A 69 -4.30 -1.77 8.36
N ILE A 70 -4.74 -1.13 9.44
CA ILE A 70 -5.95 -1.48 10.17
C ILE A 70 -7.02 -0.45 9.84
N PHE A 71 -8.19 -0.93 9.43
CA PHE A 71 -9.38 -0.14 9.18
C PHE A 71 -10.35 -0.40 10.33
N SER A 72 -10.54 0.61 11.17
CA SER A 72 -11.53 0.62 12.24
C SER A 72 -12.40 1.87 12.09
N THR A 73 -13.67 1.73 12.47
CA THR A 73 -14.62 2.85 12.61
C THR A 73 -14.29 3.66 13.85
#